data_AF-A0A963X9I3-F1
#
_entry.id   AF-A0A963X9I3-F1
#
_cell.length_a   1.000
_cell.length_b   1.000
_cell.length_c   1.000
_cell.angle_alpha   90.00
_cell.angle_beta   90.00
_cell.angle_gamma   90.00
#
_symmetry.space_group_name_H-M   'P 1'
#
loop_
_entity.id
_entity.type
_entity.pdbx_description
1 polymer ?
#
loop_
_entity_poly.entity_id
_entity_poly.type
_entity_poly.pdbx_seq_one_letter_code
_entity_poly.pdbx_strand_id
1 'polypeptide(L)'
;VRASFSTANFRREVIGAWLNFYVLAQTVPEARRLLSIYHRRLHSNLCHDLRPLLGARAEAVARHVGALIDGVYIREALRSTSPDAAAAADEVLAYIKLELRDCT
;
A
#
# COMPACT_ATOMS: atom_id res chain seq x y z
N VAL A 1 -3.69 -7.05 -0.70
CA VAL A 1 -3.93 -6.01 0.35
C VAL A 1 -3.57 -6.48 1.75
N ARG A 2 -4.26 -7.47 2.35
CA ARG A 2 -3.99 -7.90 3.75
C ARG A 2 -2.53 -8.24 4.07
N ALA A 3 -1.78 -8.79 3.10
CA ALA A 3 -0.34 -9.05 3.25
C ALA A 3 0.47 -7.79 3.59
N SER A 4 0.09 -6.61 3.06
CA SER A 4 0.71 -5.32 3.37
C SER A 4 0.46 -4.87 4.81
N PHE A 5 -0.52 -5.46 5.49
CA PHE A 5 -0.91 -5.16 6.87
C PHE A 5 -0.69 -6.36 7.81
N SER A 6 0.11 -7.35 7.39
CA SER A 6 0.41 -8.51 8.24
C SER A 6 1.15 -8.08 9.50
N THR A 7 1.09 -8.90 10.55
CA THR A 7 1.81 -8.65 11.82
C THR A 7 3.32 -8.50 11.65
N ALA A 8 3.90 -9.06 10.59
CA ALA A 8 5.31 -8.87 10.27
C ALA A 8 5.61 -7.43 9.78
N ASN A 9 4.69 -6.82 9.04
CA ASN A 9 4.83 -5.51 8.43
C ASN A 9 4.27 -4.37 9.29
N PHE A 10 3.21 -4.63 10.06
CA PHE A 10 2.43 -3.62 10.75
C PHE A 10 2.77 -3.53 12.25
N ARG A 11 4.06 -3.40 12.54
CA ARG A 11 4.60 -3.07 13.87
C ARG A 11 5.20 -1.67 13.83
N ARG A 12 5.17 -0.96 14.96
CA ARG A 12 5.62 0.44 15.05
C ARG A 12 7.04 0.62 14.50
N GLU A 13 7.95 -0.28 14.83
CA GLU A 13 9.34 -0.21 14.40
C GLU A 13 9.48 -0.42 12.89
N VAL A 14 8.68 -1.32 12.31
CA VAL A 14 8.70 -1.64 10.88
C VAL A 14 8.07 -0.50 10.08
N ILE A 15 6.96 0.06 10.55
CA ILE A 15 6.33 1.26 9.98
C ILE A 15 7.32 2.43 9.99
N GLY A 16 8.01 2.65 11.11
CA GLY A 16 9.06 3.69 11.21
C GLY A 16 10.23 3.45 10.26
N ALA A 17 10.66 2.19 10.10
CA ALA A 17 11.70 1.83 9.13
C ALA A 17 11.30 2.14 7.69
N TRP A 18 10.03 1.91 7.31
CA TRP A 18 9.51 2.28 5.99
C TRP A 18 9.55 3.80 5.76
N LEU A 19 9.19 4.62 6.74
CA LEU A 19 9.28 6.08 6.59
C LEU A 19 10.72 6.56 6.45
N ASN A 20 11.64 6.05 7.28
CA ASN A 20 13.05 6.36 7.13
C ASN A 20 13.58 5.94 5.77
N PHE A 21 13.14 4.78 5.28
CA PHE A 21 13.50 4.29 3.95
C PHE A 21 12.98 5.19 2.82
N TYR A 22 11.76 5.74 2.93
CA TYR A 22 11.23 6.72 1.97
C TYR A 22 12.05 8.00 1.92
N VAL A 23 12.51 8.49 3.07
CA VAL A 23 13.41 9.66 3.14
C VAL A 23 14.77 9.33 2.55
N LEU A 24 15.36 8.17 2.90
CA LEU A 24 16.65 7.72 2.35
C LEU A 24 16.59 7.58 0.82
N ALA A 25 15.49 7.09 0.26
CA ALA A 25 15.31 6.95 -1.19
C ALA A 25 15.33 8.30 -1.95
N GLN A 26 15.18 9.43 -1.26
CA GLN A 26 15.31 10.76 -1.87
C GLN A 26 16.77 11.11 -2.18
N THR A 27 17.72 10.63 -1.37
CA THR A 27 19.13 11.03 -1.46
C THR A 27 20.08 9.88 -1.83
N VAL A 28 19.72 8.63 -1.53
CA VAL A 28 20.55 7.44 -1.74
C VAL A 28 20.07 6.67 -2.99
N PRO A 29 20.87 6.59 -4.07
CA PRO A 29 20.48 5.94 -5.32
C PRO A 29 20.06 4.46 -5.17
N GLU A 30 20.74 3.71 -4.31
CA GLU A 30 20.47 2.30 -4.05
C GLU A 30 19.13 2.11 -3.34
N ALA A 31 18.83 2.95 -2.35
CA ALA A 31 17.54 2.97 -1.68
C ALA A 31 16.41 3.34 -2.65
N ARG A 32 16.64 4.31 -3.54
CA ARG A 32 15.69 4.68 -4.61
C ARG A 32 15.40 3.51 -5.55
N ARG A 33 16.44 2.76 -5.94
CA ARG A 33 16.28 1.56 -6.77
C ARG A 33 15.43 0.51 -6.05
N LEU A 34 15.67 0.25 -4.77
CA LEU A 34 14.88 -0.69 -3.97
C LEU A 34 13.42 -0.25 -3.84
N LEU A 35 13.16 1.04 -3.57
CA LEU A 35 11.81 1.59 -3.51
C LEU A 35 11.08 1.45 -4.85
N SER A 36 11.79 1.70 -5.95
CA SER A 36 11.27 1.52 -7.30
C SER A 36 10.89 0.06 -7.60
N ILE A 37 11.69 -0.91 -7.14
CA ILE A 37 11.37 -2.34 -7.26
C ILE A 37 10.13 -2.68 -6.43
N TYR A 38 10.07 -2.19 -5.18
CA TYR A 38 8.92 -2.40 -4.30
C TYR A 38 7.62 -1.89 -4.93
N HIS A 39 7.58 -0.63 -5.37
CA HIS A 39 6.39 -0.06 -6.02
C HIS A 39 5.98 -0.83 -7.27
N ARG A 40 6.93 -1.22 -8.14
CA ARG A 40 6.63 -2.02 -9.34
C ARG A 40 6.04 -3.38 -8.99
N ARG A 41 6.59 -4.07 -7.98
CA ARG A 41 6.08 -5.37 -7.52
C ARG A 41 4.68 -5.25 -6.93
N LEU A 42 4.47 -4.25 -6.06
CA LEU A 42 3.15 -3.99 -5.47
C LEU A 42 2.12 -3.71 -6.56
N HIS A 43 2.43 -2.79 -7.48
CA HIS A 43 1.56 -2.44 -8.59
C HIS A 43 1.26 -3.64 -9.51
N SER A 44 2.27 -4.42 -9.89
CA SER A 44 2.08 -5.61 -10.73
C SER A 44 1.16 -6.64 -10.08
N ASN A 45 1.33 -6.89 -8.78
CA ASN A 45 0.49 -7.83 -8.05
C ASN A 45 -0.95 -7.34 -7.96
N LEU A 46 -1.15 -6.06 -7.64
CA LEU A 46 -2.49 -5.46 -7.61
C LEU A 46 -3.16 -5.49 -8.98
N CYS A 47 -2.45 -5.12 -10.05
CA CYS A 47 -2.96 -5.21 -11.41
C CYS A 47 -3.36 -6.63 -11.79
N HIS A 48 -2.54 -7.63 -11.45
CA HIS A 48 -2.83 -9.02 -11.73
C HIS A 48 -4.15 -9.45 -11.08
N ASP A 49 -4.31 -9.18 -9.78
CA ASP A 49 -5.50 -9.58 -9.01
C ASP A 49 -6.76 -8.79 -9.41
N LEU A 50 -6.61 -7.50 -9.78
CA LEU A 50 -7.73 -6.62 -10.12
C LEU A 50 -8.19 -6.75 -11.58
N ARG A 51 -7.31 -7.18 -12.50
CA ARG A 51 -7.64 -7.31 -13.93
C ARG A 51 -8.87 -8.17 -14.23
N PRO A 52 -9.07 -9.37 -13.64
CA PRO A 52 -10.27 -10.16 -13.89
C PRO A 52 -11.56 -9.51 -13.36
N LEU A 53 -11.46 -8.52 -12.46
CA LEU A 53 -12.61 -7.87 -11.84
C LEU A 53 -12.97 -6.52 -12.48
N LEU A 54 -11.95 -5.77 -12.93
CA LEU A 54 -12.10 -4.36 -13.36
C LEU A 54 -11.67 -4.12 -14.81
N GLY A 55 -11.13 -5.13 -15.50
CA GLY A 55 -10.69 -5.03 -16.90
C GLY A 55 -9.70 -3.88 -17.11
N ALA A 56 -10.03 -2.97 -18.01
CA ALA A 56 -9.19 -1.80 -18.35
C ALA A 56 -8.95 -0.83 -17.17
N ARG A 57 -9.85 -0.79 -16.18
CA ARG A 57 -9.71 0.08 -15.00
C ARG A 57 -8.70 -0.43 -13.98
N ALA A 58 -8.30 -1.70 -14.06
CA ALA A 58 -7.44 -2.34 -13.06
C ALA A 58 -6.12 -1.59 -12.81
N GLU A 59 -5.51 -1.01 -13.85
CA GLU A 59 -4.25 -0.26 -13.71
C GLU A 59 -4.43 1.06 -12.94
N ALA A 60 -5.50 1.81 -13.23
CA ALA A 60 -5.80 3.03 -12.48
C ALA A 60 -6.10 2.72 -11.02
N VAL A 61 -6.95 1.72 -10.76
CA VAL A 61 -7.32 1.31 -9.40
C VAL A 61 -6.12 0.75 -8.63
N ALA A 62 -5.24 -0.04 -9.27
CA ALA A 62 -4.01 -0.53 -8.63
C ALA A 62 -3.10 0.60 -8.17
N ARG A 63 -2.94 1.66 -8.97
CA ARG A 63 -2.19 2.86 -8.57
C ARG A 63 -2.80 3.54 -7.35
N HIS A 64 -4.13 3.73 -7.35
CA HIS A 64 -4.84 4.34 -6.22
C HIS A 64 -4.72 3.51 -4.94
N VAL A 65 -4.88 2.17 -5.05
CA VAL A 65 -4.71 1.25 -3.91
C VAL A 65 -3.29 1.31 -3.36
N GLY A 66 -2.27 1.35 -4.21
CA GLY A 66 -0.87 1.52 -3.79
C GLY A 66 -0.67 2.80 -2.99
N ALA A 67 -1.13 3.94 -3.53
CA ALA A 67 -1.05 5.23 -2.84
C ALA A 67 -1.81 5.25 -1.51
N LEU A 68 -2.97 4.57 -1.43
CA LEU A 68 -3.73 4.46 -0.19
C LEU A 68 -2.99 3.64 0.88
N ILE A 69 -2.33 2.54 0.48
CA ILE A 69 -1.49 1.76 1.39
C ILE A 69 -0.36 2.64 1.96
N ASP A 70 0.35 3.38 1.12
CA ASP A 70 1.40 4.32 1.57
C ASP A 70 0.85 5.39 2.52
N GLY A 71 -0.32 5.96 2.19
CA GLY A 71 -1.00 6.95 3.04
C GLY A 71 -1.37 6.41 4.42
N VAL A 72 -1.83 5.15 4.50
CA VAL A 72 -2.10 4.50 5.79
C VAL A 72 -0.81 4.35 6.60
N TYR A 73 0.29 3.90 5.99
CA TYR A 73 1.58 3.78 6.66
C TYR A 73 2.07 5.13 7.24
N ILE A 74 1.97 6.21 6.46
CA ILE A 74 2.32 7.56 6.92
C ILE A 74 1.46 7.96 8.11
N ARG A 75 0.14 7.74 8.05
CA ARG A 75 -0.78 8.09 9.13
C ARG A 75 -0.54 7.28 10.39
N GLU A 76 -0.25 5.99 10.28
CA GLU A 76 0.07 5.14 11.43
C GLU A 76 1.38 5.55 12.10
N ALA A 77 2.39 5.92 11.32
CA ALA A 77 3.67 6.35 11.87
C ALA A 77 3.54 7.61 12.74
N LEU A 78 2.56 8.48 12.41
CA LEU A 78 2.27 9.71 13.14
C LEU A 78 1.34 9.50 14.35
N ARG A 79 0.76 8.30 14.53
CA ARG A 79 -0.12 7.99 15.67
C ARG A 79 0.67 7.66 16.94
N SER A 80 0.14 8.16 18.07
CA SER A 80 0.63 7.83 19.42
C SER A 80 0.09 6.48 19.94
N THR A 81 -1.00 5.98 19.39
CA THR A 81 -1.62 4.70 19.75
C THR A 81 -1.01 3.53 18.95
N SER A 82 -1.20 2.30 19.43
CA SER A 82 -0.80 1.11 18.68
C SER A 82 -1.52 1.03 17.33
N PRO A 83 -0.83 0.62 16.24
CA PRO A 83 -1.45 0.47 14.93
C PRO A 83 -2.53 -0.63 14.93
N ASP A 84 -3.68 -0.36 14.33
CA ASP A 84 -4.73 -1.36 14.09
C ASP A 84 -4.63 -1.87 12.64
N ALA A 85 -3.96 -3.01 12.48
CA ALA A 85 -3.74 -3.64 11.18
C ALA A 85 -5.05 -4.04 10.48
N ALA A 86 -6.06 -4.46 11.24
CA ALA A 86 -7.32 -4.93 10.68
C ALA A 86 -8.11 -3.75 10.13
N ALA A 87 -8.27 -2.69 10.92
CA ALA A 87 -8.95 -1.47 10.50
C ALA A 87 -8.26 -0.84 9.27
N ALA A 88 -6.93 -0.77 9.28
CA ALA A 88 -6.12 -0.29 8.15
C ALA A 88 -6.36 -1.10 6.85
N ALA A 89 -6.37 -2.43 6.95
CA ALA A 89 -6.63 -3.29 5.80
C ALA A 89 -8.07 -3.12 5.30
N ASP A 90 -9.04 -2.99 6.22
CA ASP A 90 -10.45 -2.82 5.89
C ASP A 90 -10.72 -1.47 5.20
N GLU A 91 -10.02 -0.40 5.56
CA GLU A 91 -10.08 0.89 4.86
C GLU A 91 -9.68 0.75 3.38
N VAL A 92 -8.56 0.09 3.10
CA VAL A 92 -8.11 -0.14 1.71
C VAL A 92 -9.06 -1.06 0.95
N LEU A 93 -9.57 -2.10 1.60
CA LEU A 93 -10.56 -3.00 1.00
C LEU A 93 -11.90 -2.32 0.74
N ALA A 94 -12.31 -1.37 1.59
CA ALA A 94 -13.52 -0.58 1.38
C ALA A 94 -13.43 0.24 0.08
N TYR A 95 -12.28 0.85 -0.20
CA TYR A 95 -12.03 1.54 -1.47
C TYR A 95 -12.17 0.59 -2.68
N ILE A 96 -11.54 -0.58 -2.63
CA ILE A 96 -11.66 -1.58 -3.72
C ILE A 96 -13.13 -1.99 -3.93
N LYS A 97 -13.89 -2.18 -2.85
CA LYS A 97 -15.33 -2.52 -2.94
C LYS A 97 -16.15 -1.41 -3.61
N LEU A 98 -15.79 -0.14 -3.43
CA LEU A 98 -16.44 0.98 -4.13
C LEU A 98 -16.17 0.88 -5.64
N GLU A 99 -14.91 0.72 -6.03
CA GLU A 99 -14.53 0.61 -7.45
C GLU A 99 -15.20 -0.57 -8.16
N LEU A 100 -15.43 -1.68 -7.45
CA LEU A 100 -16.13 -2.86 -7.97
C LEU A 100 -17.63 -2.63 -8.18
N ARG A 101 -18.27 -1.74 -7.40
CA ARG A 101 -19.70 -1.42 -7.55
C ARG A 101 -19.95 -0.54 -8.77
N ASP A 102 -19.00 0.30 -9.13
CA ASP A 102 -19.07 1.14 -10.33
C ASP A 102 -18.89 0.34 -11.64
N CYS A 103 -18.82 -0.99 -11.57
CA CYS A 103 -18.73 -1.91 -12.71
C CYS A 103 -20.06 -2.64 -13.02
N THR A 104 -21.09 -2.47 -12.18
CA THR A 104 -22.48 -2.92 -12.42
C THR A 104 -23.36 -1.75 -12.81
#